data_AF-A0A970W1E4-F1
#
_entry.id   AF-A0A970W1E4-F1
#
_cell.length_a   1.000
_cell.length_b   1.000
_cell.length_c   1.000
_cell.angle_alpha   90.00
_cell.angle_beta   90.00
_cell.angle_gamma   90.00
#
_symmetry.space_group_name_H-M   'P 1'
#
loop_
_entity.id
_entity.type
_entity.pdbx_description
1 polymer ?
#
loop_
_entity_poly.entity_id
_entity_poly.type
_entity_poly.pdbx_seq_one_letter_code
_entity_poly.pdbx_strand_id
1 'polypeptide(L)'
;MDVRTLCRRALALGLGIACCLASHPLPARAEPCRPWITYSEVNQVRALLVRDGQLWAGTQGGLARWEGGALLAAYTTVEGLGAGDIRALAQDDAGAVWAGTWGGGLARWDGRRWRAFTASEGLPDDRVDALAIDAAGALWAGTANGVARYDGTGWTTYAVADGLAHPWVTSLAIDATGRLWCGTGLGVSVFDGDSWQTHPLTTTYGASAVQAIVIDPQQHVWAGAWRSGLYEYDGLQWRHYTVADGLPSDDVRALAVDRATGHLWAGTWFGGVAEYDGQGWTAYTVQDGLASDGVVAIATDPAGQRWFGTAGGGI
;
A
#
# COMPACT_ATOMS: atom_id res chain seq x y z
N MET A 1 -11.69 27.23 48.05
CA MET A 1 -12.27 26.80 49.34
C MET A 1 -12.81 25.40 49.12
N ASP A 2 -12.26 24.44 49.86
CA ASP A 2 -12.24 23.01 49.56
C ASP A 2 -13.55 22.28 49.93
N VAL A 3 -14.07 21.43 49.03
CA VAL A 3 -15.33 20.66 49.10
C VAL A 3 -15.24 19.51 50.13
N ARG A 4 -14.06 19.28 50.71
CA ARG A 4 -13.81 18.19 51.68
C ARG A 4 -14.34 18.42 53.10
N THR A 5 -14.99 19.55 53.40
CA THR A 5 -15.52 19.84 54.75
C THR A 5 -17.05 19.72 54.88
N LEU A 6 -17.78 19.41 53.80
CA LEU A 6 -19.25 19.29 53.84
C LEU A 6 -19.80 17.87 54.13
N CYS A 7 -18.94 16.88 54.40
CA CYS A 7 -19.33 15.48 54.63
C CYS A 7 -19.32 15.04 56.10
N ARG A 8 -19.42 15.96 57.07
CA ARG A 8 -19.62 15.60 58.47
C ARG A 8 -20.79 16.39 59.05
N ARG A 9 -21.86 15.67 59.38
CA ARG A 9 -23.11 16.05 60.07
C ARG A 9 -24.29 16.44 59.16
N ALA A 10 -25.03 15.45 58.67
CA ALA A 10 -26.50 15.40 58.76
C ALA A 10 -27.04 14.06 58.22
N LEU A 11 -28.15 13.60 58.80
CA LEU A 11 -28.93 12.37 58.56
C LEU A 11 -28.35 11.06 59.15
N ALA A 12 -28.41 10.80 60.46
CA ALA A 12 -29.60 10.29 61.18
C ALA A 12 -30.93 11.04 60.92
N LEU A 13 -31.97 10.26 60.61
CA LEU A 13 -33.34 10.61 60.18
C LEU A 13 -33.54 10.43 58.66
N GLY A 14 -33.85 9.19 58.27
CA GLY A 14 -34.15 8.82 56.90
C GLY A 14 -35.41 9.49 56.35
N LEU A 15 -35.20 10.52 55.54
CA LEU A 15 -36.19 11.05 54.59
C LEU A 15 -35.44 11.36 53.29
N GLY A 16 -35.91 10.73 52.21
CA GLY A 16 -35.35 10.90 50.87
C GLY A 16 -35.63 12.29 50.33
N ILE A 17 -34.56 13.04 50.04
CA ILE A 17 -34.61 14.25 49.21
C ILE A 17 -33.63 14.01 48.07
N ALA A 18 -34.18 13.88 46.87
CA ALA A 18 -33.44 13.76 45.62
C ALA A 18 -32.63 15.03 45.37
N CYS A 19 -31.30 14.91 45.40
CA CYS A 19 -30.38 15.98 45.07
C CYS A 19 -30.30 16.11 43.54
N CYS A 20 -30.83 17.22 42.99
CA CYS A 20 -30.58 17.60 41.60
C CYS A 20 -29.15 18.12 41.48
N LEU A 21 -28.22 17.25 41.09
CA LEU A 21 -26.90 17.64 40.63
C LEU A 21 -26.88 17.64 39.09
N ALA A 22 -26.46 18.77 38.55
CA ALA A 22 -26.36 19.04 37.13
C ALA A 22 -25.59 17.94 36.38
N SER A 23 -26.28 17.26 35.46
CA SER A 23 -25.65 16.44 34.43
C SER A 23 -25.07 17.37 33.37
N HIS A 24 -23.76 17.54 33.36
CA HIS A 24 -23.07 17.92 32.13
C HIS A 24 -23.34 16.82 31.10
N PRO A 25 -23.79 17.14 29.88
CA PRO A 25 -23.85 16.12 28.84
C PRO A 25 -22.41 15.66 28.57
N LEU A 26 -22.19 14.36 28.72
CA LEU A 26 -20.98 13.69 28.22
C LEU A 26 -20.78 14.09 26.76
N PRO A 27 -19.54 14.32 26.29
CA PRO A 27 -19.32 14.55 24.86
C PRO A 27 -19.92 13.39 24.08
N ALA A 28 -20.61 13.75 22.99
CA ALA A 28 -21.26 12.81 22.10
C ALA A 28 -20.33 11.65 21.78
N ARG A 29 -20.87 10.43 21.88
CA ARG A 29 -20.21 9.19 21.49
C ARG A 29 -19.50 9.40 20.16
N ALA A 30 -18.23 8.99 20.09
CA ALA A 30 -17.50 8.79 18.85
C ALA A 30 -18.43 8.13 17.82
N GLU A 31 -18.43 8.64 16.59
CA GLU A 31 -19.20 8.04 15.51
C GLU A 31 -18.94 6.53 15.46
N PRO A 32 -19.96 5.70 15.26
CA PRO A 32 -19.74 4.27 15.15
C PRO A 32 -18.74 4.02 14.02
N CYS A 33 -17.61 3.37 14.34
CA CYS A 33 -16.69 2.83 13.33
C CYS A 33 -17.53 2.14 12.27
N ARG A 34 -17.46 2.64 11.03
CA ARG A 34 -18.13 1.99 9.91
C ARG A 34 -17.58 0.56 9.84
N PRO A 35 -18.44 -0.46 9.76
CA PRO A 35 -17.98 -1.84 9.75
C PRO A 35 -17.09 -2.08 8.53
N TRP A 36 -15.99 -2.80 8.73
CA TRP A 36 -15.18 -3.36 7.67
C TRP A 36 -16.07 -4.23 6.75
N ILE A 37 -15.93 -4.08 5.44
CA ILE A 37 -16.73 -4.84 4.47
C ILE A 37 -15.77 -5.77 3.72
N THR A 38 -15.91 -7.09 3.93
CA THR A 38 -15.09 -8.11 3.27
C THR A 38 -15.69 -8.51 1.91
N TYR A 39 -14.93 -8.39 0.83
CA TYR A 39 -15.44 -8.65 -0.55
C TYR A 39 -15.02 -9.99 -1.20
N SER A 40 -14.12 -10.81 -0.62
CA SER A 40 -13.68 -12.08 -1.24
C SER A 40 -13.19 -13.14 -0.25
N GLU A 41 -13.46 -14.43 -0.49
CA GLU A 41 -13.13 -15.53 0.46
C GLU A 41 -12.17 -16.62 -0.05
N VAL A 42 -11.58 -16.52 -1.26
CA VAL A 42 -10.83 -17.66 -1.82
C VAL A 42 -9.43 -17.39 -2.38
N ASN A 43 -9.05 -16.15 -2.69
CA ASN A 43 -7.73 -15.86 -3.27
C ASN A 43 -7.04 -14.68 -2.57
N GLN A 44 -5.71 -14.75 -2.44
CA GLN A 44 -4.91 -13.63 -1.91
C GLN A 44 -5.07 -12.41 -2.81
N VAL A 45 -5.42 -11.27 -2.22
CA VAL A 45 -5.49 -9.98 -2.91
C VAL A 45 -4.10 -9.35 -2.87
N ARG A 46 -3.42 -9.30 -4.01
CA ARG A 46 -2.00 -8.92 -4.10
C ARG A 46 -1.79 -7.49 -4.58
N ALA A 47 -2.77 -6.92 -5.28
CA ALA A 47 -2.71 -5.56 -5.78
C ALA A 47 -4.08 -4.91 -5.65
N LEU A 48 -4.11 -3.63 -5.29
CA LEU A 48 -5.31 -2.81 -5.25
C LEU A 48 -5.06 -1.51 -6.01
N LEU A 49 -6.07 -1.07 -6.76
CA LEU A 49 -6.07 0.21 -7.44
C LEU A 49 -7.44 0.84 -7.26
N VAL A 50 -7.46 2.07 -6.75
CA VAL A 50 -8.69 2.86 -6.64
C VAL A 50 -8.54 4.14 -7.42
N ARG A 51 -9.42 4.33 -8.42
CA ARG A 51 -9.43 5.51 -9.28
C ARG A 51 -10.81 5.65 -9.91
N ASP A 52 -11.27 6.89 -10.06
CA ASP A 52 -12.56 7.23 -10.68
C ASP A 52 -13.78 6.48 -10.09
N GLY A 53 -13.77 6.27 -8.77
CA GLY A 53 -14.85 5.56 -8.05
C GLY A 53 -14.86 4.03 -8.26
N GLN A 54 -13.86 3.49 -8.95
CA GLN A 54 -13.70 2.08 -9.22
C GLN A 54 -12.58 1.50 -8.37
N LEU A 55 -12.83 0.29 -7.86
CA LEU A 55 -11.86 -0.52 -7.19
C LEU A 55 -11.49 -1.70 -8.10
N TRP A 56 -10.20 -1.85 -8.37
CA TRP A 56 -9.64 -3.02 -9.01
C TRP A 56 -8.83 -3.80 -7.99
N ALA A 57 -9.04 -5.11 -7.94
CA ALA A 57 -8.23 -6.02 -7.13
C ALA A 57 -7.58 -7.08 -8.00
N GLY A 58 -6.25 -7.13 -7.95
CA GLY A 58 -5.44 -8.21 -8.49
C GLY A 58 -5.35 -9.34 -7.46
N THR A 59 -5.61 -10.56 -7.91
CA THR A 59 -5.58 -11.76 -7.07
C THR A 59 -4.66 -12.81 -7.67
N GLN A 60 -4.45 -13.94 -6.98
CA GLN A 60 -3.78 -15.11 -7.55
C GLN A 60 -4.53 -15.78 -8.71
N GLY A 61 -5.84 -15.50 -8.86
CA GLY A 61 -6.71 -16.14 -9.87
C GLY A 61 -7.20 -15.20 -10.97
N GLY A 62 -6.83 -13.92 -10.94
CA GLY A 62 -7.19 -12.93 -11.95
C GLY A 62 -7.50 -11.57 -11.33
N LEU A 63 -8.22 -10.75 -12.10
CA LEU A 63 -8.68 -9.43 -11.71
C LEU A 63 -10.16 -9.43 -11.37
N ALA A 64 -10.54 -8.60 -10.42
CA ALA A 64 -11.92 -8.24 -10.19
C ALA A 64 -12.06 -6.71 -10.10
N ARG A 65 -13.20 -6.21 -10.58
CA ARG A 65 -13.51 -4.78 -10.68
C ARG A 65 -14.84 -4.51 -10.01
N TRP A 66 -14.86 -3.52 -9.12
CA TRP A 66 -16.05 -3.07 -8.40
C TRP A 66 -16.31 -1.59 -8.62
N GLU A 67 -17.58 -1.21 -8.51
CA GLU A 67 -18.04 0.18 -8.49
C GLU A 67 -19.28 0.26 -7.59
N GLY A 68 -19.33 1.22 -6.68
CA GLY A 68 -20.46 1.37 -5.75
C GLY A 68 -20.76 0.13 -4.90
N GLY A 69 -19.75 -0.71 -4.61
CA GLY A 69 -19.88 -1.94 -3.84
C GLY A 69 -20.39 -3.16 -4.65
N ALA A 70 -20.71 -3.01 -5.93
CA ALA A 70 -21.12 -4.11 -6.80
C ALA A 70 -19.94 -4.63 -7.62
N LEU A 71 -19.82 -5.97 -7.74
CA LEU A 71 -18.86 -6.59 -8.65
C LEU A 71 -19.33 -6.34 -10.10
N LEU A 72 -18.55 -5.56 -10.85
CA LEU A 72 -18.84 -5.23 -12.24
C LEU A 72 -18.32 -6.30 -13.20
N ALA A 73 -17.10 -6.80 -12.96
CA ALA A 73 -16.45 -7.75 -13.84
C ALA A 73 -15.35 -8.53 -13.11
N ALA A 74 -15.11 -9.75 -13.58
CA ALA A 74 -13.94 -10.55 -13.25
C ALA A 74 -13.24 -10.96 -14.55
N TYR A 75 -11.91 -10.93 -14.55
CA TYR A 75 -11.08 -11.28 -15.70
C TYR A 75 -10.06 -12.32 -15.29
N THR A 76 -10.01 -13.41 -16.04
CA THR A 76 -9.07 -14.52 -15.90
C THR A 76 -8.34 -14.73 -17.23
N THR A 77 -7.57 -15.81 -17.33
CA THR A 77 -6.95 -16.21 -18.60
C THR A 77 -7.97 -16.50 -19.69
N VAL A 78 -9.21 -16.85 -19.34
CA VAL A 78 -10.31 -17.06 -20.30
C VAL A 78 -10.71 -15.75 -20.98
N GLU A 79 -10.67 -14.63 -20.26
CA GLU A 79 -11.00 -13.30 -20.76
C GLU A 79 -9.81 -12.57 -21.40
N GLY A 80 -8.67 -13.26 -21.57
CA GLY A 80 -7.49 -12.75 -22.28
C GLY A 80 -6.39 -12.18 -21.36
N LEU A 81 -6.49 -12.38 -20.05
CA LEU A 81 -5.39 -12.06 -19.13
C LEU A 81 -4.23 -13.03 -19.37
N GLY A 82 -3.00 -12.53 -19.57
CA GLY A 82 -1.85 -13.38 -19.94
C GLY A 82 -1.49 -14.44 -18.89
N ALA A 83 -1.79 -14.17 -17.61
CA ALA A 83 -1.67 -15.09 -16.48
C ALA A 83 -2.65 -14.71 -15.36
N GLY A 84 -2.94 -15.65 -14.46
CA GLY A 84 -3.91 -15.45 -13.37
C GLY A 84 -3.35 -14.74 -12.13
N ASP A 85 -2.05 -14.83 -11.84
CA ASP A 85 -1.47 -14.25 -10.63
C ASP A 85 -1.06 -12.79 -10.87
N ILE A 86 -1.88 -11.86 -10.39
CA ILE A 86 -1.74 -10.42 -10.62
C ILE A 86 -0.99 -9.76 -9.48
N ARG A 87 0.10 -9.07 -9.81
CA ARG A 87 1.05 -8.52 -8.82
C ARG A 87 1.04 -7.01 -8.72
N ALA A 88 0.68 -6.33 -9.81
CA ALA A 88 0.66 -4.88 -9.84
C ALA A 88 -0.48 -4.37 -10.71
N LEU A 89 -0.99 -3.20 -10.37
CA LEU A 89 -2.02 -2.50 -11.13
C LEU A 89 -1.64 -1.03 -11.29
N ALA A 90 -1.90 -0.48 -12.47
CA ALA A 90 -1.83 0.95 -12.74
C ALA A 90 -2.94 1.34 -13.73
N GLN A 91 -3.36 2.60 -13.73
CA GLN A 91 -4.29 3.11 -14.73
C GLN A 91 -3.77 4.42 -15.30
N ASP A 92 -3.73 4.53 -16.63
CA ASP A 92 -3.32 5.75 -17.32
C ASP A 92 -4.45 6.78 -17.37
N ASP A 93 -4.13 8.02 -17.74
CA ASP A 93 -5.10 9.13 -17.80
C ASP A 93 -6.14 8.95 -18.92
N ALA A 94 -5.89 8.07 -19.89
CA ALA A 94 -6.87 7.67 -20.89
C ALA A 94 -7.85 6.59 -20.35
N GLY A 95 -7.65 6.13 -19.11
CA GLY A 95 -8.47 5.14 -18.44
C GLY A 95 -8.07 3.69 -18.73
N ALA A 96 -6.99 3.45 -19.48
CA ALA A 96 -6.51 2.09 -19.72
C ALA A 96 -5.89 1.50 -18.46
N VAL A 97 -6.23 0.25 -18.16
CA VAL A 97 -5.75 -0.45 -16.97
C VAL A 97 -4.61 -1.37 -17.36
N TRP A 98 -3.52 -1.31 -16.61
CA TRP A 98 -2.34 -2.13 -16.77
C TRP A 98 -2.23 -3.09 -15.60
N ALA A 99 -1.95 -4.36 -15.88
CA ALA A 99 -1.79 -5.41 -14.90
C ALA A 99 -0.45 -6.11 -15.10
N GLY A 100 0.39 -6.10 -14.07
CA GLY A 100 1.61 -6.90 -13.99
C GLY A 100 1.27 -8.29 -13.47
N THR A 101 1.84 -9.33 -14.09
CA THR A 101 1.52 -10.72 -13.77
C THR A 101 2.77 -11.51 -13.37
N TRP A 102 2.59 -12.60 -12.63
CA TRP A 102 3.65 -13.56 -12.36
C TRP A 102 3.79 -14.53 -13.55
N GLY A 103 4.61 -14.14 -14.53
CA GLY A 103 5.05 -15.01 -15.62
C GLY A 103 4.24 -14.92 -16.92
N GLY A 104 3.22 -14.05 -16.99
CA GLY A 104 2.47 -13.75 -18.21
C GLY A 104 2.79 -12.38 -18.82
N GLY A 105 3.79 -11.68 -18.26
CA GLY A 105 4.16 -10.32 -18.65
C GLY A 105 3.18 -9.25 -18.15
N LEU A 106 3.02 -8.20 -18.95
CA LEU A 106 2.08 -7.10 -18.75
C LEU A 106 0.81 -7.32 -19.56
N ALA A 107 -0.35 -7.03 -18.97
CA ALA A 107 -1.61 -6.98 -19.69
C ALA A 107 -2.19 -5.55 -19.67
N ARG A 108 -2.61 -5.03 -20.83
CA ARG A 108 -3.27 -3.74 -20.97
C ARG A 108 -4.72 -3.91 -21.38
N TRP A 109 -5.65 -3.32 -20.64
CA TRP A 109 -7.07 -3.22 -20.97
C TRP A 109 -7.38 -1.86 -21.61
N ASP A 110 -7.88 -1.88 -22.83
CA ASP A 110 -8.26 -0.67 -23.59
C ASP A 110 -9.75 -0.28 -23.47
N GLY A 111 -10.48 -0.91 -22.53
CA GLY A 111 -11.93 -0.78 -22.42
C GLY A 111 -12.71 -1.87 -23.16
N ARG A 112 -12.05 -2.66 -24.02
CA ARG A 112 -12.69 -3.72 -24.81
C ARG A 112 -11.97 -5.06 -24.74
N ARG A 113 -10.64 -5.05 -24.74
CA ARG A 113 -9.82 -6.28 -24.74
C ARG A 113 -8.53 -6.10 -23.95
N TRP A 114 -8.00 -7.23 -23.49
CA TRP A 114 -6.66 -7.33 -22.95
C TRP A 114 -5.65 -7.54 -24.08
N ARG A 115 -4.53 -6.84 -24.02
CA ARG A 115 -3.33 -7.09 -24.83
C ARG A 115 -2.17 -7.42 -23.89
N ALA A 116 -1.52 -8.57 -24.13
CA ALA A 116 -0.31 -8.93 -23.42
C ALA A 116 0.95 -8.29 -24.06
N PHE A 117 1.97 -8.07 -23.24
CA PHE A 117 3.33 -7.72 -23.61
C PHE A 117 4.27 -8.62 -22.81
N THR A 118 5.20 -9.28 -23.47
CA THR A 118 6.13 -10.25 -22.85
C THR A 118 7.59 -9.87 -23.06
N ALA A 119 8.51 -10.68 -22.57
CA ALA A 119 9.94 -10.55 -22.80
C ALA A 119 10.29 -10.56 -24.29
N SER A 120 9.52 -11.29 -25.11
CA SER A 120 9.70 -11.28 -26.57
C SER A 120 9.27 -9.96 -27.23
N GLU A 121 8.52 -9.11 -26.53
CA GLU A 121 8.05 -7.80 -27.00
C GLU A 121 8.79 -6.63 -26.35
N GLY A 122 9.84 -6.88 -25.56
CA GLY A 122 10.73 -5.84 -25.01
C GLY A 122 10.76 -5.74 -23.49
N LEU A 123 10.01 -6.57 -22.75
CA LEU A 123 10.18 -6.64 -21.30
C LEU A 123 11.50 -7.32 -20.91
N PRO A 124 12.12 -6.93 -19.78
CA PRO A 124 13.28 -7.66 -19.26
C PRO A 124 12.95 -9.06 -18.74
N ASP A 125 11.72 -9.26 -18.23
CA ASP A 125 11.21 -10.54 -17.71
C ASP A 125 9.67 -10.56 -17.75
N ASP A 126 9.07 -11.76 -17.85
CA ASP A 126 7.62 -11.96 -17.86
C ASP A 126 6.99 -11.93 -16.45
N ARG A 127 7.80 -11.94 -15.39
CA ARG A 127 7.34 -11.66 -14.03
C ARG A 127 7.44 -10.15 -13.77
N VAL A 128 6.28 -9.51 -13.72
CA VAL A 128 6.15 -8.06 -13.50
C VAL A 128 5.52 -7.82 -12.14
N ASP A 129 6.34 -7.37 -11.17
CA ASP A 129 5.96 -7.23 -9.77
C ASP A 129 5.51 -5.81 -9.41
N ALA A 130 5.85 -4.79 -10.22
CA ALA A 130 5.54 -3.39 -9.92
C ALA A 130 5.20 -2.57 -11.16
N LEU A 131 4.32 -1.58 -11.01
CA LEU A 131 3.95 -0.61 -12.04
C LEU A 131 3.87 0.80 -11.49
N ALA A 132 4.32 1.77 -12.29
CA ALA A 132 4.12 3.20 -12.05
C ALA A 132 3.91 3.91 -13.38
N ILE A 133 3.21 5.04 -13.39
CA ILE A 133 3.03 5.86 -14.59
C ILE A 133 3.61 7.24 -14.29
N ASP A 134 4.51 7.70 -15.14
CA ASP A 134 5.13 9.02 -14.99
C ASP A 134 4.20 10.15 -15.47
N ALA A 135 4.54 11.40 -15.15
CA ALA A 135 3.75 12.57 -15.53
C ALA A 135 3.67 12.80 -17.05
N ALA A 136 4.54 12.17 -17.84
CA ALA A 136 4.49 12.18 -19.30
C ALA A 136 3.58 11.06 -19.87
N GLY A 137 3.00 10.22 -19.00
CA GLY A 137 2.14 9.10 -19.37
C GLY A 137 2.91 7.82 -19.74
N ALA A 138 4.23 7.77 -19.53
CA ALA A 138 4.98 6.55 -19.78
C ALA A 138 4.79 5.56 -18.62
N LEU A 139 4.60 4.29 -18.99
CA LEU A 139 4.48 3.20 -18.04
C LEU A 139 5.87 2.69 -17.67
N TRP A 140 6.14 2.60 -16.38
CA TRP A 140 7.30 1.93 -15.81
C TRP A 140 6.88 0.59 -15.22
N ALA A 141 7.67 -0.45 -15.50
CA ALA A 141 7.43 -1.81 -15.08
C ALA A 141 8.68 -2.38 -14.39
N GLY A 142 8.53 -2.73 -13.11
CA GLY A 142 9.55 -3.45 -12.34
C GLY A 142 9.35 -4.94 -12.52
N THR A 143 10.40 -5.64 -12.97
CA THR A 143 10.35 -7.07 -13.28
C THR A 143 11.31 -7.87 -12.42
N ALA A 144 11.28 -9.20 -12.56
CA ALA A 144 12.26 -10.08 -11.92
C ALA A 144 13.69 -9.87 -12.43
N ASN A 145 13.88 -9.22 -13.57
CA ASN A 145 15.18 -9.04 -14.21
C ASN A 145 15.43 -7.64 -14.79
N GLY A 146 14.90 -6.60 -14.15
CA GLY A 146 15.19 -5.21 -14.48
C GLY A 146 13.97 -4.30 -14.44
N VAL A 147 14.11 -3.14 -15.07
CA VAL A 147 13.04 -2.15 -15.26
C VAL A 147 12.78 -1.97 -16.75
N ALA A 148 11.51 -1.88 -17.13
CA ALA A 148 11.09 -1.48 -18.48
C ALA A 148 10.33 -0.15 -18.42
N ARG A 149 10.55 0.71 -19.41
CA ARG A 149 9.78 1.93 -19.64
C ARG A 149 9.10 1.84 -21.00
N TYR A 150 7.81 2.11 -21.05
CA TYR A 150 7.01 2.16 -22.27
C TYR A 150 6.45 3.57 -22.49
N ASP A 151 6.85 4.21 -23.59
CA ASP A 151 6.43 5.59 -23.92
C ASP A 151 5.16 5.65 -24.78
N GLY A 152 4.46 4.52 -24.96
CA GLY A 152 3.32 4.39 -25.87
C GLY A 152 3.70 3.94 -27.28
N THR A 153 4.98 3.97 -27.64
CA THR A 153 5.49 3.56 -28.95
C THR A 153 6.50 2.42 -28.87
N GLY A 154 7.40 2.46 -27.88
CA GLY A 154 8.49 1.51 -27.73
C GLY A 154 8.92 1.31 -26.28
N TRP A 155 9.80 0.31 -26.10
CA TRP A 155 10.36 -0.07 -24.81
C TRP A 155 11.80 0.41 -24.66
N THR A 156 12.13 0.88 -23.47
CA THR A 156 13.51 1.08 -23.01
C THR A 156 13.70 0.24 -21.75
N THR A 157 14.81 -0.48 -21.64
CA THR A 157 15.07 -1.40 -20.52
C THR A 157 16.32 -1.01 -19.77
N TYR A 158 16.31 -1.24 -18.45
CA TYR A 158 17.42 -0.98 -17.55
C TYR A 158 17.71 -2.22 -16.71
N ALA A 159 18.96 -2.67 -16.72
CA ALA A 159 19.46 -3.82 -15.99
C ALA A 159 20.58 -3.42 -15.02
N VAL A 160 21.14 -4.41 -14.33
CA VAL A 160 22.29 -4.19 -13.43
C VAL A 160 23.49 -3.58 -14.17
N ALA A 161 23.68 -3.93 -15.44
CA ALA A 161 24.74 -3.36 -16.27
C ALA A 161 24.61 -1.85 -16.50
N ASP A 162 23.39 -1.30 -16.36
CA ASP A 162 23.09 0.13 -16.50
C ASP A 162 23.19 0.90 -15.17
N GLY A 163 23.40 0.19 -14.05
CA GLY A 163 23.57 0.76 -12.72
C GLY A 163 22.46 0.44 -11.72
N LEU A 164 21.43 -0.33 -12.11
CA LEU A 164 20.42 -0.86 -11.19
C LEU A 164 21.08 -1.75 -10.12
N ALA A 165 20.74 -1.58 -8.83
CA ALA A 165 21.41 -2.29 -7.75
C ALA A 165 21.24 -3.82 -7.82
N HIS A 166 20.04 -4.26 -8.21
CA HIS A 166 19.67 -5.67 -8.19
C HIS A 166 18.60 -5.93 -9.28
N PRO A 167 18.64 -7.09 -9.98
CA PRO A 167 17.74 -7.35 -11.11
C PRO A 167 16.27 -7.45 -10.69
N TRP A 168 16.01 -8.00 -9.50
CA TRP A 168 14.65 -8.11 -8.99
C TRP A 168 14.16 -6.77 -8.44
N VAL A 169 13.17 -6.17 -9.11
CA VAL A 169 12.50 -4.92 -8.76
C VAL A 169 11.08 -5.23 -8.29
N THR A 170 10.76 -4.85 -7.05
CA THR A 170 9.55 -5.28 -6.33
C THR A 170 8.50 -4.19 -6.20
N SER A 171 8.91 -2.92 -6.27
CA SER A 171 8.03 -1.75 -6.12
C SER A 171 8.61 -0.56 -6.84
N LEU A 172 7.73 0.33 -7.30
CA LEU A 172 8.09 1.56 -8.02
C LEU A 172 7.29 2.73 -7.44
N ALA A 173 7.95 3.86 -7.27
CA ALA A 173 7.30 5.14 -7.00
C ALA A 173 8.00 6.26 -7.79
N ILE A 174 7.28 7.32 -8.13
CA ILE A 174 7.83 8.46 -8.88
C ILE A 174 7.62 9.71 -8.04
N ASP A 175 8.70 10.43 -7.77
CA ASP A 175 8.64 11.67 -6.99
C ASP A 175 8.19 12.86 -7.85
N ALA A 176 7.91 14.00 -7.20
CA ALA A 176 7.47 15.22 -7.89
C ALA A 176 8.52 15.82 -8.82
N THR A 177 9.78 15.39 -8.72
CA THR A 177 10.86 15.80 -9.64
C THR A 177 10.98 14.88 -10.86
N GLY A 178 10.21 13.79 -10.90
CA GLY A 178 10.22 12.80 -11.96
C GLY A 178 11.25 11.68 -11.77
N ARG A 179 11.91 11.59 -10.61
CA ARG A 179 12.82 10.48 -10.33
C ARG A 179 12.04 9.21 -10.04
N LEU A 180 12.50 8.10 -10.61
CA LEU A 180 11.95 6.78 -10.35
C LEU A 180 12.68 6.14 -9.17
N TRP A 181 11.93 5.81 -8.13
CA TRP A 181 12.38 5.10 -6.94
C TRP A 181 11.99 3.62 -7.06
N CYS A 182 12.97 2.74 -7.02
CA CYS A 182 12.81 1.30 -7.21
C CYS A 182 13.13 0.56 -5.91
N GLY A 183 12.18 -0.21 -5.40
CA GLY A 183 12.46 -1.22 -4.38
C GLY A 183 13.14 -2.41 -5.02
N THR A 184 14.27 -2.84 -4.47
CA THR A 184 15.08 -3.92 -5.03
C THR A 184 15.48 -4.93 -3.95
N GLY A 185 16.02 -6.08 -4.39
CA GLY A 185 16.58 -7.09 -3.49
C GLY A 185 17.77 -6.62 -2.62
N LEU A 186 18.36 -5.44 -2.89
CA LEU A 186 19.52 -4.91 -2.17
C LEU A 186 19.31 -3.52 -1.55
N GLY A 187 18.06 -3.06 -1.47
CA GLY A 187 17.72 -1.71 -1.01
C GLY A 187 16.99 -0.92 -2.09
N VAL A 188 17.25 0.38 -2.16
CA VAL A 188 16.54 1.31 -3.05
C VAL A 188 17.47 1.76 -4.18
N SER A 189 17.01 1.69 -5.42
CA SER A 189 17.66 2.33 -6.57
C SER A 189 16.84 3.54 -7.04
N VAL A 190 17.52 4.60 -7.46
CA VAL A 190 16.90 5.85 -7.92
C VAL A 190 17.42 6.17 -9.31
N PHE A 191 16.51 6.44 -10.24
CA PHE A 191 16.85 6.88 -11.59
C PHE A 191 16.39 8.32 -11.80
N ASP A 192 17.30 9.19 -12.20
CA ASP A 192 17.05 10.62 -12.41
C ASP A 192 16.69 11.01 -13.86
N GLY A 193 16.61 10.03 -14.75
CA GLY A 193 16.44 10.23 -16.19
C GLY A 193 17.71 9.95 -16.99
N ASP A 194 18.88 10.04 -16.36
CA ASP A 194 20.18 9.86 -16.99
C ASP A 194 21.02 8.76 -16.30
N SER A 195 20.98 8.70 -14.97
CA SER A 195 21.86 7.86 -14.16
C SER A 195 21.15 7.17 -13.00
N TRP A 196 21.71 6.03 -12.59
CA TRP A 196 21.24 5.25 -11.44
C TRP A 196 22.08 5.55 -10.19
N GLN A 197 21.38 5.77 -9.08
CA GLN A 197 21.95 5.87 -7.74
C GLN A 197 21.39 4.77 -6.86
N THR A 198 22.18 4.26 -5.91
CA THR A 198 21.76 3.18 -5.02
C THR A 198 21.92 3.59 -3.56
N HIS A 199 20.84 3.41 -2.80
CA HIS A 199 20.80 3.49 -1.35
C HIS A 199 20.66 2.07 -0.78
N PRO A 200 21.79 1.41 -0.45
CA PRO A 200 21.73 0.07 0.11
C PRO A 200 21.08 0.11 1.49
N LEU A 201 20.18 -0.83 1.76
CA LEU A 201 19.61 -1.04 3.09
C LEU A 201 20.20 -2.32 3.66
N THR A 202 21.00 -2.18 4.72
CA THR A 202 21.72 -3.30 5.34
C THR A 202 21.28 -3.54 6.76
N THR A 203 21.14 -4.80 7.13
CA THR A 203 20.89 -5.28 8.49
C THR A 203 22.11 -6.04 9.00
N THR A 204 22.07 -6.46 10.26
CA THR A 204 23.04 -7.41 10.82
C THR A 204 23.07 -8.76 10.11
N TYR A 205 22.03 -9.12 9.35
CA TYR A 205 21.92 -10.37 8.59
C TYR A 205 22.19 -10.22 7.09
N GLY A 206 22.62 -9.04 6.64
CA GLY A 206 22.91 -8.74 5.23
C GLY A 206 21.95 -7.72 4.63
N ALA A 207 21.93 -7.67 3.30
CA ALA A 207 21.08 -6.74 2.56
C ALA A 207 19.59 -7.01 2.82
N SER A 208 18.81 -5.94 2.92
CA SER A 208 17.37 -6.01 3.09
C SER A 208 16.66 -5.76 1.77
N ALA A 209 15.77 -6.68 1.41
CA ALA A 209 14.94 -6.55 0.22
C ALA A 209 13.79 -5.58 0.53
N VAL A 210 13.70 -4.52 -0.26
CA VAL A 210 12.55 -3.61 -0.21
C VAL A 210 11.36 -4.29 -0.87
N GLN A 211 10.20 -4.24 -0.25
CA GLN A 211 8.95 -4.84 -0.73
C GLN A 211 7.98 -3.78 -1.25
N ALA A 212 7.96 -2.61 -0.64
CA ALA A 212 7.07 -1.52 -1.02
C ALA A 212 7.79 -0.18 -0.92
N ILE A 213 7.52 0.72 -1.86
CA ILE A 213 7.92 2.12 -1.81
C ILE A 213 6.71 3.00 -2.04
N VAL A 214 6.54 4.02 -1.22
CA VAL A 214 5.60 5.13 -1.45
C VAL A 214 6.25 6.47 -1.15
N ILE A 215 5.67 7.53 -1.71
CA ILE A 215 6.14 8.89 -1.52
C ILE A 215 4.98 9.71 -0.97
N ASP A 216 5.22 10.36 0.16
CA ASP A 216 4.22 11.17 0.84
C ASP A 216 4.10 12.59 0.24
N PRO A 217 3.08 13.38 0.64
CA PRO A 217 2.93 14.76 0.17
C PRO A 217 4.12 15.68 0.49
N GLN A 218 4.89 15.38 1.53
CA GLN A 218 6.10 16.11 1.92
C GLN A 218 7.32 15.68 1.09
N GLN A 219 7.17 14.71 0.19
CA GLN A 219 8.22 14.12 -0.64
C GLN A 219 9.23 13.28 0.15
N HIS A 220 8.87 12.80 1.34
CA HIS A 220 9.65 11.75 1.98
C HIS A 220 9.37 10.43 1.27
N VAL A 221 10.42 9.63 1.14
CA VAL A 221 10.35 8.29 0.54
C VAL A 221 10.27 7.27 1.65
N TRP A 222 9.21 6.48 1.64
CA TRP A 222 8.98 5.41 2.60
C TRP A 222 9.25 4.06 1.93
N ALA A 223 10.15 3.26 2.49
CA ALA A 223 10.52 1.95 1.98
C ALA A 223 10.26 0.87 3.05
N GLY A 224 9.28 0.01 2.79
CA GLY A 224 8.96 -1.15 3.60
C GLY A 224 9.81 -2.33 3.19
N ALA A 225 10.42 -3.01 4.15
CA ALA A 225 11.44 -4.02 3.86
C ALA A 225 11.16 -5.36 4.54
N TRP A 226 11.71 -6.41 3.94
CA TRP A 226 11.49 -7.78 4.41
C TRP A 226 12.25 -8.05 5.71
N ARG A 227 11.52 -8.22 6.81
CA ARG A 227 12.03 -8.54 8.16
C ARG A 227 13.04 -7.53 8.71
N SER A 228 12.99 -6.29 8.23
CA SER A 228 13.85 -5.22 8.71
C SER A 228 13.11 -3.92 8.95
N GLY A 229 11.78 -3.93 8.99
CA GLY A 229 10.96 -2.77 9.32
C GLY A 229 10.78 -1.81 8.15
N LEU A 230 10.70 -0.53 8.49
CA LEU A 230 10.35 0.56 7.59
C LEU A 230 11.44 1.62 7.61
N TYR A 231 11.76 2.18 6.44
CA TYR A 231 12.73 3.24 6.28
C TYR A 231 12.07 4.49 5.71
N GLU A 232 12.42 5.66 6.24
CA GLU A 232 11.98 6.97 5.76
C GLU A 232 13.21 7.75 5.28
N TYR A 233 13.16 8.30 4.08
CA TYR A 233 14.17 9.22 3.56
C TYR A 233 13.58 10.61 3.43
N ASP A 234 14.10 11.56 4.21
CA ASP A 234 13.66 12.95 4.26
C ASP A 234 14.33 13.84 3.18
N GLY A 235 15.10 13.24 2.27
CA GLY A 235 15.93 13.95 1.28
C GLY A 235 17.37 14.21 1.75
N LEU A 236 17.68 13.97 3.03
CA LEU A 236 19.02 14.14 3.60
C LEU A 236 19.54 12.84 4.21
N GLN A 237 18.69 12.13 4.97
CA GLN A 237 19.07 10.96 5.73
C GLN A 237 17.97 9.91 5.76
N TRP A 238 18.37 8.67 6.03
CA TRP A 238 17.46 7.56 6.26
C TRP A 238 17.19 7.41 7.76
N ARG A 239 15.92 7.41 8.14
CA ARG A 239 15.44 7.00 9.44
C ARG A 239 14.87 5.59 9.36
N HIS A 240 15.06 4.81 10.41
CA HIS A 240 14.68 3.40 10.47
C HIS A 240 13.71 3.16 11.63
N TYR A 241 12.59 2.51 11.34
CA TYR A 241 11.54 2.16 12.29
C TYR A 241 11.36 0.64 12.34
N THR A 242 11.26 0.12 13.56
CA THR A 242 11.12 -1.30 13.86
C THR A 242 10.02 -1.53 14.89
N VAL A 243 9.83 -2.78 15.31
CA VAL A 243 9.01 -3.13 16.48
C VAL A 243 9.42 -2.40 17.75
N ALA A 244 10.69 -2.00 17.89
CA ALA A 244 11.15 -1.21 19.02
C ALA A 244 10.60 0.22 19.02
N ASP A 245 10.19 0.72 17.84
CA ASP A 245 9.65 2.06 17.63
C ASP A 245 8.12 2.09 17.63
N GLY A 246 7.46 0.94 17.77
CA GLY A 246 6.00 0.80 17.83
C GLY A 246 5.36 0.17 16.59
N LEU A 247 6.14 -0.20 15.57
CA LEU A 247 5.63 -0.98 14.44
C LEU A 247 5.14 -2.37 14.92
N PRO A 248 4.01 -2.91 14.44
CA PRO A 248 3.53 -4.21 14.92
C PRO A 248 4.34 -5.41 14.41
N SER A 249 5.08 -5.26 13.30
CA SER A 249 5.95 -6.30 12.75
C SER A 249 7.00 -5.70 11.81
N ASP A 250 8.23 -6.21 11.87
CA ASP A 250 9.33 -5.79 11.00
C ASP A 250 9.23 -6.34 9.56
N ASP A 251 8.21 -7.15 9.25
CA ASP A 251 7.97 -7.62 7.88
C ASP A 251 6.92 -6.73 7.20
N VAL A 252 7.37 -5.61 6.62
CA VAL A 252 6.50 -4.62 5.96
C VAL A 252 6.35 -4.97 4.49
N ARG A 253 5.11 -5.24 4.06
CA ARG A 253 4.78 -5.79 2.74
C ARG A 253 4.08 -4.82 1.81
N ALA A 254 3.33 -3.89 2.37
CA ALA A 254 2.56 -2.91 1.60
C ALA A 254 2.63 -1.55 2.27
N LEU A 255 2.60 -0.51 1.46
CA LEU A 255 2.53 0.86 1.93
C LEU A 255 1.50 1.62 1.10
N ALA A 256 0.78 2.53 1.76
CA ALA A 256 -0.04 3.53 1.09
C ALA A 256 0.01 4.81 1.90
N VAL A 257 -0.13 5.95 1.21
CA VAL A 257 -0.31 7.24 1.88
C VAL A 257 -1.75 7.67 1.64
N ASP A 258 -2.46 7.95 2.73
CA ASP A 258 -3.75 8.61 2.65
C ASP A 258 -3.52 10.08 2.31
N ARG A 259 -3.82 10.47 1.08
CA ARG A 259 -3.57 11.83 0.58
C ARG A 259 -4.47 12.88 1.25
N ALA A 260 -5.59 12.48 1.85
CA ALA A 260 -6.48 13.41 2.55
C ALA A 260 -5.91 13.82 3.92
N THR A 261 -5.25 12.90 4.61
CA THR A 261 -4.72 13.10 5.97
C THR A 261 -3.20 13.29 6.01
N GLY A 262 -2.48 12.77 5.01
CA GLY A 262 -1.02 12.64 5.00
C GLY A 262 -0.52 11.42 5.80
N HIS A 263 -1.41 10.61 6.38
CA HIS A 263 -1.00 9.48 7.20
C HIS A 263 -0.44 8.35 6.33
N LEU A 264 0.60 7.69 6.84
CA LEU A 264 1.17 6.50 6.22
C LEU A 264 0.50 5.26 6.79
N TRP A 265 0.14 4.34 5.90
CA TRP A 265 -0.41 3.04 6.24
C TRP A 265 0.58 1.95 5.82
N ALA A 266 0.97 1.10 6.75
CA ALA A 266 1.91 0.00 6.55
C ALA A 266 1.23 -1.35 6.80
N GLY A 267 1.14 -2.16 5.75
CA GLY A 267 0.68 -3.53 5.82
C GLY A 267 1.83 -4.42 6.24
N THR A 268 1.64 -5.20 7.30
CA THR A 268 2.68 -6.06 7.84
C THR A 268 2.29 -7.52 7.76
N TRP A 269 3.29 -8.40 7.77
CA TRP A 269 3.07 -9.82 7.89
C TRP A 269 2.90 -10.20 9.37
N PHE A 270 1.75 -10.78 9.71
CA PHE A 270 1.31 -11.20 11.05
C PHE A 270 1.05 -10.07 12.08
N GLY A 271 1.36 -8.82 11.77
CA GLY A 271 1.10 -7.68 12.66
C GLY A 271 -0.13 -6.85 12.29
N GLY A 272 -0.84 -7.22 11.23
CA GLY A 272 -1.96 -6.44 10.69
C GLY A 272 -1.48 -5.17 10.00
N VAL A 273 -2.19 -4.07 10.23
CA VAL A 273 -1.93 -2.76 9.62
C VAL A 273 -1.46 -1.77 10.67
N ALA A 274 -0.41 -1.01 10.35
CA ALA A 274 0.04 0.10 11.16
C ALA A 274 -0.30 1.44 10.48
N GLU A 275 -0.87 2.38 11.22
CA GLU A 275 -1.06 3.77 10.83
C GLU A 275 0.00 4.64 11.52
N TYR A 276 0.64 5.52 10.76
CA TYR A 276 1.53 6.56 11.27
C TYR A 276 0.93 7.93 10.97
N ASP A 277 0.64 8.67 12.04
CA ASP A 277 0.05 10.01 12.01
C ASP A 277 1.10 11.15 12.01
N GLY A 278 2.38 10.80 11.87
CA GLY A 278 3.50 11.73 11.98
C GLY A 278 4.05 11.89 13.41
N GLN A 279 3.39 11.32 14.42
CA GLN A 279 3.84 11.33 15.82
C GLN A 279 4.07 9.92 16.36
N GLY A 280 3.20 8.97 16.03
CA GLY A 280 3.27 7.61 16.55
C GLY A 280 2.55 6.58 15.70
N TRP A 281 2.66 5.32 16.12
CA TRP A 281 2.09 4.16 15.44
C TRP A 281 0.83 3.68 16.14
N THR A 282 -0.23 3.43 15.37
CA THR A 282 -1.44 2.72 15.82
C THR A 282 -1.59 1.45 15.01
N ALA A 283 -1.76 0.31 15.67
CA ALA A 283 -1.92 -0.99 15.00
C ALA A 283 -3.38 -1.45 15.00
N TYR A 284 -3.79 -2.06 13.89
CA TYR A 284 -5.10 -2.68 13.69
C TYR A 284 -4.90 -4.14 13.29
N THR A 285 -5.70 -5.03 13.87
CA THR A 285 -5.62 -6.49 13.73
C THR A 285 -6.99 -7.10 13.40
N VAL A 286 -7.05 -8.43 13.30
CA VAL A 286 -8.33 -9.17 13.24
C VAL A 286 -9.25 -8.88 14.43
N GLN A 287 -8.70 -8.48 15.58
CA GLN A 287 -9.50 -8.10 16.75
C GLN A 287 -10.23 -6.76 16.54
N ASP A 288 -9.70 -5.92 15.66
CA ASP A 288 -10.27 -4.63 15.27
C ASP A 288 -11.17 -4.74 14.02
N GLY A 289 -11.25 -5.94 13.44
CA GLY A 289 -12.12 -6.27 12.32
C GLY A 289 -11.43 -6.43 10.95
N LEU A 290 -10.09 -6.44 10.89
CA LEU A 290 -9.38 -6.82 9.66
C LEU A 290 -9.70 -8.28 9.27
N ALA A 291 -9.72 -8.56 7.97
CA ALA A 291 -9.96 -9.92 7.48
C ALA A 291 -8.80 -10.89 7.83
N SER A 292 -7.57 -10.38 7.92
CA SER A 292 -6.39 -11.15 8.32
C SER A 292 -5.25 -10.21 8.74
N ASP A 293 -4.41 -10.66 9.67
CA ASP A 293 -3.21 -9.93 10.12
C ASP A 293 -2.05 -9.98 9.11
N GLY A 294 -2.21 -10.68 7.99
CA GLY A 294 -1.26 -10.70 6.88
C GLY A 294 -1.71 -9.73 5.78
N VAL A 295 -1.33 -8.46 5.87
CA VAL A 295 -1.72 -7.45 4.89
C VAL A 295 -0.63 -7.29 3.82
N VAL A 296 -1.04 -7.43 2.56
CA VAL A 296 -0.14 -7.53 1.41
C VAL A 296 -0.42 -6.50 0.32
N ALA A 297 -1.55 -5.78 0.40
CA ALA A 297 -1.86 -4.66 -0.48
C ALA A 297 -2.66 -3.61 0.30
N ILE A 298 -2.42 -2.33 0.01
CA ILE A 298 -3.20 -1.22 0.56
C ILE A 298 -3.50 -0.25 -0.56
N ALA A 299 -4.74 0.23 -0.61
CA ALA A 299 -5.12 1.37 -1.45
C ALA A 299 -5.90 2.40 -0.64
N THR A 300 -5.79 3.66 -1.03
CA THR A 300 -6.51 4.81 -0.46
C THR A 300 -7.22 5.55 -1.60
N ASP A 301 -8.38 6.14 -1.32
CA ASP A 301 -9.06 7.02 -2.26
C ASP A 301 -8.97 8.49 -1.82
N PRO A 302 -9.28 9.44 -2.71
CA PRO A 302 -9.34 10.85 -2.34
C PRO A 302 -10.39 11.22 -1.27
N ALA A 303 -11.34 10.33 -0.99
CA ALA A 303 -12.37 10.51 0.04
C ALA A 303 -11.92 9.99 1.43
N GLY A 304 -10.71 9.45 1.55
CA GLY A 304 -10.15 8.89 2.79
C GLY A 304 -10.59 7.46 3.10
N GLN A 305 -11.25 6.77 2.16
CA GLN A 305 -11.51 5.34 2.27
C GLN A 305 -10.21 4.56 2.04
N ARG A 306 -10.12 3.42 2.72
CA ARG A 306 -8.93 2.55 2.75
C ARG A 306 -9.37 1.12 2.48
N TRP A 307 -8.60 0.43 1.66
CA TRP A 307 -8.82 -0.97 1.31
C TRP A 307 -7.56 -1.76 1.63
N PHE A 308 -7.73 -2.95 2.22
CA PHE A 308 -6.63 -3.78 2.69
C PHE A 308 -6.74 -5.17 2.09
N GLY A 309 -5.86 -5.48 1.14
CA GLY A 309 -5.74 -6.81 0.57
C GLY A 309 -4.96 -7.72 1.50
N THR A 310 -5.51 -8.89 1.80
CA THR A 310 -4.91 -9.81 2.77
C THR A 310 -4.51 -11.17 2.20
N ALA A 311 -3.55 -11.83 2.86
CA ALA A 311 -3.07 -13.17 2.52
C ALA A 311 -4.07 -14.29 2.85
N GLY A 312 -5.11 -14.00 3.66
CA GLY A 312 -6.21 -14.93 3.97
C GLY A 312 -7.38 -14.85 2.98
N GLY A 313 -7.33 -13.94 2.01
CA GLY A 313 -8.49 -13.53 1.21
C GLY A 313 -9.24 -12.38 1.87
N GLY A 314 -9.79 -11.47 1.05
CA GLY A 314 -10.55 -10.30 1.52
C GLY A 314 -9.95 -8.98 1.09
N ILE A 315 -10.83 -7.98 0.99
CA ILE A 315 -10.60 -6.54 0.82
C ILE A 315 -11.41 -5.86 1.91
#